data_AF-A0A8G2CP90-F1
#
_entry.id   AF-A0A8G2CP90-F1
#
_cell.length_a   1.000
_cell.length_b   1.000
_cell.length_c   1.000
_cell.angle_alpha   90.00
_cell.angle_beta   90.00
_cell.angle_gamma   90.00
#
_symmetry.space_group_name_H-M   'P 1'
#
loop_
_entity.id
_entity.type
_entity.pdbx_description
1 polymer ?
#
loop_
_entity_poly.entity_id
_entity_poly.type
_entity_poly.pdbx_seq_one_letter_code
_entity_poly.pdbx_strand_id
1 'polypeptide(L)'
;MASSGHPGNRPVACGYFVFSNSTLLVRAITQARGSFIAGLNLYIRDHATRGVRVARWYDFGHIQTYFRSRRAITTERAFNSLKISRCSVHKSSTDHSKIIAEATWFASVPPAVAPYTARLLEVGQSEGTVFYRTEYRYAPTLAELFVFSSIGRLTWYKILRSCEEFLNACTAHKGPSLAGVALTALAIDKTIARLERYSSESGFDIDKPTSFDGRSLPSLRRVAESATREIDLRSGCSETLMHGDFCFSNILYDSRADRITVIDPRGHVSAGTASAFGDVTYDLAKLSHSISGQYDHILAGRYALRREGSHGFTIGFEASEHHRWLQHALSDLRVDGVGAGNRSVRAVTVSLFLSMLPLHADRPDRQAAFIANALRLYIDLERSKP
;
A
#
# COMPACT_ATOMS: atom_id res chain seq x y z
N MET A 1 -24.22 -17.78 -33.00
CA MET A 1 -25.60 -18.33 -33.09
C MET A 1 -26.49 -17.53 -32.17
N ALA A 2 -27.63 -17.03 -32.65
CA ALA A 2 -28.65 -16.37 -31.83
C ALA A 2 -30.03 -16.80 -32.32
N SER A 3 -30.81 -17.43 -31.43
CA SER A 3 -32.26 -17.52 -31.54
C SER A 3 -32.87 -17.27 -30.16
N SER A 4 -34.10 -16.76 -30.18
CA SER A 4 -34.90 -16.26 -29.08
C SER A 4 -35.32 -17.32 -28.06
N GLY A 5 -34.97 -17.13 -26.79
CA GLY A 5 -35.47 -17.91 -25.64
C GLY A 5 -34.71 -17.60 -24.34
N HIS A 6 -35.43 -17.13 -23.31
CA HIS A 6 -35.04 -16.80 -21.93
C HIS A 6 -33.89 -15.76 -21.69
N PRO A 7 -34.04 -14.78 -20.78
CA PRO A 7 -33.00 -13.75 -20.52
C PRO A 7 -31.73 -14.25 -19.81
N GLY A 8 -31.63 -15.55 -19.51
CA GLY A 8 -30.67 -16.07 -18.53
C GLY A 8 -29.42 -16.79 -19.07
N ASN A 9 -29.24 -16.98 -20.38
CA ASN A 9 -28.15 -17.85 -20.86
C ASN A 9 -27.51 -17.43 -22.21
N ARG A 10 -27.48 -16.13 -22.51
CA ARG A 10 -26.73 -15.66 -23.67
C ARG A 10 -25.23 -15.66 -23.35
N PRO A 11 -24.37 -16.30 -24.16
CA PRO A 11 -22.93 -16.18 -23.99
C PRO A 11 -22.54 -14.71 -24.17
N VAL A 12 -21.84 -14.15 -23.18
CA VAL A 12 -21.31 -12.79 -23.20
C VAL A 12 -19.87 -12.83 -23.70
N ALA A 13 -19.54 -12.00 -24.69
CA ALA A 13 -18.16 -11.79 -25.08
C ALA A 13 -17.47 -10.90 -24.02
N CYS A 14 -16.37 -11.39 -23.43
CA CYS A 14 -15.65 -10.68 -22.38
C CYS A 14 -14.14 -10.91 -22.50
N GLY A 15 -13.36 -10.01 -21.91
CA GLY A 15 -11.89 -10.09 -21.87
C GLY A 15 -11.20 -9.31 -22.99
N TYR A 16 -10.04 -9.82 -23.41
CA TYR A 16 -9.19 -9.22 -24.42
C TYR A 16 -9.45 -9.85 -25.80
N PHE A 17 -9.43 -9.02 -26.84
CA PHE A 17 -9.67 -9.42 -28.22
C PHE A 17 -8.44 -9.10 -29.07
N VAL A 18 -8.01 -10.07 -29.88
CA VAL A 18 -6.91 -9.90 -30.85
C VAL A 18 -7.47 -10.03 -32.24
N PHE A 19 -7.10 -9.10 -33.11
CA PHE A 19 -7.57 -9.08 -34.49
C PHE A 19 -6.38 -9.13 -35.42
N SER A 20 -6.42 -10.04 -36.38
CA SER A 20 -5.39 -10.18 -37.42
C SER A 20 -5.36 -8.99 -38.39
N ASN A 21 -6.49 -8.28 -38.54
CA ASN A 21 -6.59 -7.10 -39.41
C ASN A 21 -7.51 -6.03 -38.80
N SER A 22 -6.92 -4.91 -38.40
CA SER A 22 -7.65 -3.79 -37.77
C SER A 22 -8.55 -3.03 -38.75
N THR A 23 -8.15 -2.88 -40.01
CA THR A 23 -8.91 -2.16 -41.04
C THR A 23 -10.25 -2.85 -41.34
N LEU A 24 -10.24 -4.18 -41.42
CA LEU A 24 -11.44 -4.97 -41.66
C LEU A 24 -12.40 -4.95 -40.46
N LEU A 25 -11.85 -4.92 -39.23
CA LEU A 25 -12.65 -4.72 -38.03
C LEU A 25 -13.36 -3.37 -38.04
N VAL A 26 -12.64 -2.28 -38.34
CA VAL A 26 -13.23 -0.94 -38.42
C VAL A 26 -14.35 -0.92 -39.47
N ARG A 27 -14.11 -1.47 -40.66
CA ARG A 27 -15.14 -1.57 -41.72
C ARG A 27 -16.39 -2.31 -41.24
N ALA A 28 -16.22 -3.44 -40.55
CA ALA A 28 -17.32 -4.24 -40.03
C ALA A 28 -18.13 -3.47 -38.95
N ILE A 29 -17.45 -2.74 -38.06
CA ILE A 29 -18.10 -1.89 -37.05
C ILE A 29 -18.85 -0.72 -37.71
N THR A 30 -18.27 -0.10 -38.73
CA THR A 30 -18.94 0.97 -39.50
C THR A 30 -20.19 0.45 -40.21
N GLN A 31 -20.12 -0.73 -40.85
CA GLN A 31 -21.29 -1.38 -41.47
C GLN A 31 -22.37 -1.70 -40.43
N ALA A 32 -21.97 -2.04 -39.20
CA ALA A 32 -22.86 -2.24 -38.06
C ALA A 32 -23.32 -0.92 -37.38
N ARG A 33 -23.15 0.23 -38.03
CA ARG A 33 -23.54 1.56 -37.52
C ARG A 33 -22.94 1.87 -36.13
N GLY A 34 -21.70 1.44 -35.90
CA GLY A 34 -20.98 1.67 -34.64
C GLY A 34 -21.30 0.66 -33.53
N SER A 35 -22.20 -0.29 -33.74
CA SER A 35 -22.45 -1.35 -32.75
C SER A 35 -21.28 -2.33 -32.69
N PHE A 36 -20.50 -2.30 -31.60
CA PHE A 36 -19.31 -3.13 -31.43
C PHE A 36 -19.62 -4.63 -31.56
N ILE A 37 -20.63 -5.13 -30.85
CA ILE A 37 -20.97 -6.57 -30.87
C ILE A 37 -21.49 -6.99 -32.24
N ALA A 38 -22.29 -6.17 -32.91
CA ALA A 38 -22.77 -6.49 -34.26
C ALA A 38 -21.62 -6.44 -35.28
N GLY A 39 -20.72 -5.45 -35.18
CA GLY A 39 -19.52 -5.35 -36.01
C GLY A 39 -18.55 -6.51 -35.81
N LEU A 40 -18.35 -6.95 -34.57
CA LEU A 40 -17.57 -8.14 -34.24
C LEU A 40 -18.18 -9.39 -34.88
N ASN A 41 -19.50 -9.55 -34.80
CA ASN A 41 -20.20 -10.65 -35.45
C ASN A 41 -20.09 -10.63 -36.98
N LEU A 42 -20.01 -9.44 -37.61
CA LEU A 42 -19.74 -9.31 -39.04
C LEU A 42 -18.30 -9.72 -39.37
N TYR A 43 -17.31 -9.22 -38.61
CA TYR A 43 -15.91 -9.57 -38.80
C TYR A 43 -15.66 -11.08 -38.72
N ILE A 44 -16.26 -11.75 -37.73
CA ILE A 44 -16.12 -13.19 -37.49
C ILE A 44 -16.73 -14.06 -38.61
N ARG A 45 -17.70 -13.54 -39.38
CA ARG A 45 -18.28 -14.30 -40.52
C ARG A 45 -17.26 -14.48 -41.64
N ASP A 46 -16.46 -13.45 -41.89
CA ASP A 46 -15.55 -13.41 -43.02
C ASP A 46 -14.11 -13.79 -42.64
N HIS A 47 -13.83 -13.97 -41.34
CA HIS A 47 -12.50 -14.25 -40.81
C HIS A 47 -12.53 -15.39 -39.80
N ALA A 48 -11.65 -16.37 -39.97
CA ALA A 48 -11.45 -17.43 -39.00
C ALA A 48 -11.05 -16.83 -37.64
N THR A 49 -11.84 -17.13 -36.61
CA THR A 49 -11.60 -16.65 -35.24
C THR A 49 -11.63 -17.79 -34.25
N ARG A 50 -10.82 -17.67 -33.20
CA ARG A 50 -10.76 -18.65 -32.10
C ARG A 50 -11.41 -18.05 -30.87
N GLY A 51 -12.61 -18.51 -30.55
CA GLY A 51 -13.25 -18.21 -29.27
C GLY A 51 -12.71 -19.13 -28.17
N VAL A 52 -12.31 -18.58 -27.03
CA VAL A 52 -11.98 -19.35 -25.83
C VAL A 52 -13.15 -19.21 -24.85
N ARG A 53 -13.80 -20.34 -24.54
CA ARG A 53 -14.88 -20.33 -23.54
C ARG A 53 -14.25 -20.35 -22.15
N VAL A 54 -14.55 -19.31 -21.37
CA VAL A 54 -14.14 -19.22 -19.98
C VAL A 54 -15.30 -19.58 -19.07
N ALA A 55 -15.03 -20.36 -18.01
CA ALA A 55 -16.06 -20.78 -17.05
C ALA A 55 -16.52 -19.64 -16.14
N ARG A 56 -15.63 -18.68 -15.87
CA ARG A 56 -15.87 -17.50 -15.04
C ARG A 56 -15.23 -16.29 -15.67
N TRP A 57 -15.85 -15.14 -15.50
CA TRP A 57 -15.32 -13.84 -15.88
C TRP A 57 -15.57 -12.85 -14.73
N TYR A 58 -14.72 -11.84 -14.67
CA TYR A 58 -14.79 -10.79 -13.67
C TYR A 58 -15.16 -9.48 -14.37
N ASP A 59 -16.20 -8.83 -13.86
CA ASP A 59 -16.66 -7.55 -14.37
C ASP A 59 -16.02 -6.41 -13.57
N PHE A 60 -15.30 -5.55 -14.27
CA PHE A 60 -14.67 -4.34 -13.74
C PHE A 60 -15.23 -3.06 -14.37
N GLY A 61 -16.25 -3.16 -15.23
CA GLY A 61 -16.80 -2.03 -15.98
C GLY A 61 -17.64 -1.07 -15.13
N HIS A 62 -18.15 -1.53 -13.98
CA HIS A 62 -18.91 -0.72 -13.04
C HIS A 62 -18.38 -0.85 -11.61
N ILE A 63 -18.47 0.22 -10.83
CA ILE A 63 -17.99 0.24 -9.43
C ILE A 63 -18.63 -0.87 -8.55
N GLN A 64 -19.89 -1.20 -8.80
CA GLN A 64 -20.62 -2.22 -8.04
C GLN A 64 -20.08 -3.63 -8.35
N THR A 65 -19.74 -3.89 -9.61
CA THR A 65 -19.20 -5.19 -10.04
C THR A 65 -17.71 -5.29 -9.80
N TYR A 66 -16.97 -4.17 -9.85
CA TYR A 66 -15.57 -4.06 -9.45
C TYR A 66 -15.31 -4.67 -8.07
N PHE A 67 -16.00 -4.21 -7.02
CA PHE A 67 -15.77 -4.72 -5.67
C PHE A 67 -16.22 -6.17 -5.46
N ARG A 68 -17.20 -6.64 -6.25
CA ARG A 68 -17.63 -8.05 -6.27
C ARG A 68 -16.58 -8.93 -6.94
N SER A 69 -15.99 -8.46 -8.03
CA SER A 69 -14.91 -9.12 -8.77
C SER A 69 -13.61 -9.15 -7.97
N ARG A 70 -13.26 -8.05 -7.31
CA ARG A 70 -12.08 -7.94 -6.44
C ARG A 70 -12.12 -8.94 -5.29
N ARG A 71 -13.29 -9.20 -4.71
CA ARG A 71 -13.46 -10.24 -3.68
C ARG A 71 -12.97 -11.62 -4.15
N ALA A 72 -13.16 -11.92 -5.44
CA ALA A 72 -12.86 -13.22 -6.01
C ALA A 72 -11.46 -13.32 -6.63
N ILE A 73 -10.68 -12.24 -6.58
CA ILE A 73 -9.27 -12.17 -6.95
C ILE A 73 -8.51 -11.79 -5.69
N THR A 74 -8.14 -12.79 -4.89
CA THR A 74 -7.33 -12.55 -3.68
C THR A 74 -5.87 -12.40 -4.11
N THR A 75 -5.28 -11.23 -3.85
CA THR A 75 -3.82 -11.04 -3.95
C THR A 75 -3.18 -11.60 -2.69
N GLU A 76 -3.15 -12.93 -2.57
CA GLU A 76 -2.49 -13.60 -1.45
C GLU A 76 -0.99 -13.35 -1.52
N ARG A 77 -0.38 -13.00 -0.38
CA ARG A 77 1.06 -13.17 -0.17
C ARG A 77 1.26 -14.58 0.38
N ALA A 78 2.39 -15.23 0.09
CA ALA A 78 2.68 -16.63 0.39
C ALA A 78 2.51 -17.10 1.86
N PHE A 79 2.26 -16.19 2.82
CA PHE A 79 2.20 -16.46 4.26
C PHE A 79 0.85 -16.14 4.93
N ASN A 80 -0.09 -15.50 4.24
CA ASN A 80 -1.39 -15.13 4.81
C ASN A 80 -2.51 -15.83 4.03
N SER A 81 -3.36 -16.59 4.72
CA SER A 81 -4.60 -17.09 4.15
C SER A 81 -5.69 -16.06 4.39
N LEU A 82 -6.26 -15.53 3.31
CA LEU A 82 -7.27 -14.49 3.38
C LEU A 82 -8.52 -14.95 2.62
N LYS A 83 -9.58 -15.27 3.37
CA LYS A 83 -10.86 -15.71 2.80
C LYS A 83 -11.87 -14.58 2.90
N ILE A 84 -12.27 -14.03 1.75
CA ILE A 84 -13.23 -12.91 1.70
C ILE A 84 -14.63 -13.43 1.36
N SER A 85 -15.58 -13.17 2.25
CA SER A 85 -17.02 -13.42 2.05
C SER A 85 -17.76 -12.15 1.62
N ARG A 86 -19.09 -12.22 1.48
CA ARG A 86 -19.88 -11.02 1.17
C ARG A 86 -19.79 -9.93 2.23
N CYS A 87 -19.63 -10.31 3.50
CA CYS A 87 -19.72 -9.39 4.63
C CYS A 87 -18.51 -9.41 5.55
N SER A 88 -17.57 -10.35 5.35
CA SER A 88 -16.44 -10.54 6.26
C SER A 88 -15.15 -10.88 5.54
N VAL A 89 -14.03 -10.42 6.09
CA VAL A 89 -12.68 -10.91 5.78
C VAL A 89 -12.26 -11.85 6.91
N HIS A 90 -11.86 -13.08 6.59
CA HIS A 90 -11.23 -14.00 7.52
C HIS A 90 -9.74 -14.02 7.24
N LYS A 91 -8.91 -13.73 8.25
CA LYS A 91 -7.46 -13.70 8.15
C LYS A 91 -6.84 -14.70 9.12
N SER A 92 -5.95 -15.54 8.60
CA SER A 92 -5.13 -16.47 9.36
C SER A 92 -3.74 -16.57 8.74
N SER A 93 -2.76 -17.05 9.52
CA SER A 93 -1.37 -17.19 9.10
C SER A 93 -0.69 -18.24 9.97
N THR A 94 0.44 -18.80 9.51
CA THR A 94 1.34 -19.62 10.32
C THR A 94 2.04 -18.80 11.41
N ASP A 95 2.15 -17.48 11.24
CA ASP A 95 2.59 -16.57 12.29
C ASP A 95 1.41 -16.23 13.22
N HIS A 96 1.15 -17.13 14.18
CA HIS A 96 0.08 -16.97 15.16
C HIS A 96 0.25 -15.70 16.00
N SER A 97 1.50 -15.34 16.34
CA SER A 97 1.79 -14.18 17.18
C SER A 97 1.32 -12.88 16.51
N LYS A 98 1.51 -12.78 15.19
CA LYS A 98 1.03 -11.66 14.40
C LYS A 98 -0.49 -11.61 14.36
N ILE A 99 -1.18 -12.72 14.08
CA ILE A 99 -2.65 -12.73 14.02
C ILE A 99 -3.28 -12.34 15.36
N ILE A 100 -2.72 -12.84 16.46
CA ILE A 100 -3.13 -12.47 17.82
C ILE A 100 -2.92 -10.98 18.05
N ALA A 101 -1.74 -10.45 17.71
CA ALA A 101 -1.42 -9.03 17.85
C ALA A 101 -2.40 -8.11 17.08
N GLU A 102 -2.72 -8.43 15.83
CA GLU A 102 -3.69 -7.68 15.03
C GLU A 102 -5.10 -7.74 15.64
N ALA A 103 -5.53 -8.92 16.10
CA ALA A 103 -6.83 -9.10 16.75
C ALA A 103 -6.93 -8.33 18.08
N THR A 104 -5.87 -8.37 18.89
CA THR A 104 -5.76 -7.61 20.15
C THR A 104 -5.83 -6.11 19.88
N TRP A 105 -5.18 -5.63 18.81
CA TRP A 105 -5.28 -4.23 18.41
C TRP A 105 -6.75 -3.85 18.16
N PHE A 106 -7.46 -4.60 17.33
CA PHE A 106 -8.88 -4.33 17.03
C PHE A 106 -9.76 -4.37 18.28
N ALA A 107 -9.52 -5.32 19.18
CA ALA A 107 -10.26 -5.45 20.43
C ALA A 107 -9.99 -4.28 21.40
N SER A 108 -8.82 -3.64 21.30
CA SER A 108 -8.42 -2.50 22.14
C SER A 108 -8.87 -1.14 21.61
N VAL A 109 -9.50 -1.09 20.41
CA VAL A 109 -9.89 0.16 19.76
C VAL A 109 -10.94 0.90 20.60
N PRO A 110 -10.68 2.16 20.99
CA PRO A 110 -11.60 2.95 21.80
C PRO A 110 -12.76 3.51 20.96
N PRO A 111 -13.87 3.92 21.59
CA PRO A 111 -15.08 4.41 20.89
C PRO A 111 -14.84 5.55 19.90
N ALA A 112 -13.90 6.47 20.20
CA ALA A 112 -13.58 7.59 19.32
C ALA A 112 -12.84 7.16 18.03
N VAL A 113 -12.14 6.02 18.07
CA VAL A 113 -11.36 5.49 16.93
C VAL A 113 -12.17 4.46 16.14
N ALA A 114 -13.12 3.77 16.77
CA ALA A 114 -13.96 2.74 16.17
C ALA A 114 -14.65 3.13 14.83
N PRO A 115 -15.12 4.39 14.61
CA PRO A 115 -15.72 4.78 13.33
C PRO A 115 -14.77 4.71 12.12
N TYR A 116 -13.46 4.65 12.37
CA TYR A 116 -12.41 4.59 11.36
C TYR A 116 -11.84 3.20 11.17
N THR A 117 -12.30 2.17 11.89
CA THR A 117 -11.72 0.81 11.80
C THR A 117 -12.71 -0.17 11.15
N ALA A 118 -12.18 -1.21 10.51
CA ALA A 118 -13.03 -2.35 10.18
C ALA A 118 -13.51 -3.03 11.46
N ARG A 119 -14.83 -3.26 11.57
CA ARG A 119 -15.42 -3.85 12.76
C ARG A 119 -14.90 -5.27 12.94
N LEU A 120 -14.34 -5.57 14.11
CA LEU A 120 -14.01 -6.93 14.52
C LEU A 120 -15.31 -7.72 14.74
N LEU A 121 -15.42 -8.87 14.10
CA LEU A 121 -16.59 -9.75 14.16
C LEU A 121 -16.32 -10.99 15.02
N GLU A 122 -15.13 -11.56 14.91
CA GLU A 122 -14.79 -12.83 15.55
C GLU A 122 -13.27 -12.94 15.74
N VAL A 123 -12.85 -13.59 16.82
CA VAL A 123 -11.48 -14.06 17.04
C VAL A 123 -11.60 -15.50 17.51
N GLY A 124 -10.75 -16.38 16.99
CA GLY A 124 -10.82 -17.79 17.36
C GLY A 124 -9.63 -18.59 16.88
N GLN A 125 -9.71 -19.90 17.11
CA GLN A 125 -8.75 -20.87 16.63
C GLN A 125 -9.50 -22.01 15.96
N SER A 126 -9.01 -22.45 14.79
CA SER A 126 -9.59 -23.56 14.03
C SER A 126 -8.46 -24.40 13.45
N GLU A 127 -8.55 -25.72 13.62
CA GLU A 127 -7.54 -26.67 13.11
C GLU A 127 -6.10 -26.30 13.52
N GLY A 128 -5.93 -25.87 14.78
CA GLY A 128 -4.63 -25.44 15.32
C GLY A 128 -4.16 -24.05 14.90
N THR A 129 -4.85 -23.38 13.96
CA THR A 129 -4.47 -22.06 13.43
C THR A 129 -5.33 -20.95 14.04
N VAL A 130 -4.70 -19.88 14.50
CA VAL A 130 -5.41 -18.70 15.02
C VAL A 130 -5.93 -17.83 13.87
N PHE A 131 -7.11 -17.26 14.04
CA PHE A 131 -7.72 -16.35 13.06
C PHE A 131 -8.47 -15.19 13.73
N TYR A 132 -8.70 -14.14 12.96
CA TYR A 132 -9.73 -13.16 13.26
C TYR A 132 -10.57 -12.85 12.01
N ARG A 133 -11.76 -12.29 12.24
CA ARG A 133 -12.65 -11.83 11.18
C ARG A 133 -13.05 -10.40 11.39
N THR A 134 -12.99 -9.60 10.33
CA THR A 134 -13.49 -8.23 10.30
C THR A 134 -14.59 -8.07 9.25
N GLU A 135 -15.36 -7.00 9.35
CA GLU A 135 -16.32 -6.60 8.33
C GLU A 135 -15.61 -6.29 7.00
N TYR A 136 -16.10 -6.85 5.89
CA TYR A 136 -15.59 -6.52 4.56
C TYR A 136 -16.19 -5.20 4.09
N ARG A 137 -15.33 -4.22 3.79
CA ARG A 137 -15.72 -2.90 3.29
C ARG A 137 -15.67 -2.86 1.76
N TYR A 138 -16.78 -2.46 1.14
CA TYR A 138 -16.90 -2.24 -0.31
C TYR A 138 -16.39 -0.83 -0.69
N ALA A 139 -15.10 -0.59 -0.44
CA ALA A 139 -14.44 0.67 -0.70
C ALA A 139 -13.07 0.44 -1.37
N PRO A 140 -12.57 1.37 -2.20
CA PRO A 140 -11.23 1.30 -2.74
C PRO A 140 -10.19 1.62 -1.66
N THR A 141 -8.99 1.06 -1.78
CA THR A 141 -7.84 1.50 -0.97
C THR A 141 -7.35 2.85 -1.48
N LEU A 142 -6.69 3.61 -0.61
CA LEU A 142 -6.01 4.82 -1.02
C LEU A 142 -4.90 4.52 -2.02
N ALA A 143 -4.30 3.33 -1.99
CA ALA A 143 -3.30 2.90 -2.98
C ALA A 143 -3.92 2.78 -4.38
N GLU A 144 -5.09 2.17 -4.50
CA GLU A 144 -5.83 2.10 -5.77
C GLU A 144 -6.18 3.50 -6.28
N LEU A 145 -6.66 4.37 -5.39
CA LEU A 145 -7.00 5.75 -5.74
C LEU A 145 -5.76 6.56 -6.15
N PHE A 146 -4.65 6.38 -5.46
CA PHE A 146 -3.40 7.11 -5.70
C PHE A 146 -2.74 6.72 -7.02
N VAL A 147 -2.74 5.43 -7.35
CA VAL A 147 -2.00 4.93 -8.52
C VAL A 147 -2.85 4.91 -9.79
N PHE A 148 -4.16 4.63 -9.68
CA PHE A 148 -5.00 4.30 -10.84
C PHE A 148 -6.19 5.24 -11.06
N SER A 149 -6.42 6.20 -10.17
CA SER A 149 -7.56 7.12 -10.29
C SER A 149 -7.13 8.56 -10.56
N SER A 150 -8.06 9.35 -11.08
CA SER A 150 -7.91 10.79 -11.30
C SER A 150 -8.81 11.60 -10.34
N ILE A 151 -8.96 11.16 -9.09
CA ILE A 151 -9.80 11.87 -8.12
C ILE A 151 -9.27 13.28 -7.84
N GLY A 152 -10.19 14.22 -7.72
CA GLY A 152 -9.86 15.65 -7.62
C GLY A 152 -9.22 16.05 -6.29
N ARG A 153 -8.58 17.22 -6.30
CA ARG A 153 -7.91 17.82 -5.14
C ARG A 153 -8.81 17.95 -3.90
N LEU A 154 -10.08 18.32 -4.09
CA LEU A 154 -11.04 18.42 -2.99
C LEU A 154 -11.26 17.08 -2.27
N THR A 155 -11.36 15.97 -3.02
CA THR A 155 -11.51 14.63 -2.45
C THR A 155 -10.28 14.23 -1.65
N TRP A 156 -9.07 14.49 -2.17
CA TRP A 156 -7.84 14.23 -1.44
C TRP A 156 -7.71 15.06 -0.16
N TYR A 157 -8.16 16.31 -0.14
CA TYR A 157 -8.20 17.09 1.11
C TYR A 157 -9.13 16.46 2.15
N LYS A 158 -10.28 15.93 1.74
CA LYS A 158 -11.18 15.20 2.65
C LYS A 158 -10.53 13.91 3.17
N ILE A 159 -9.83 13.18 2.30
CA ILE A 159 -9.07 11.98 2.68
C ILE A 159 -8.00 12.34 3.73
N LEU A 160 -7.16 13.34 3.47
CA LEU A 160 -6.10 13.75 4.40
C LEU A 160 -6.67 14.25 5.73
N ARG A 161 -7.77 15.01 5.71
CA ARG A 161 -8.47 15.42 6.93
C ARG A 161 -8.96 14.20 7.72
N SER A 162 -9.56 13.22 7.06
CA SER A 162 -10.03 12.01 7.74
C SER A 162 -8.87 11.17 8.29
N CYS A 163 -7.70 11.15 7.62
CA CYS A 163 -6.48 10.58 8.17
C CYS A 163 -6.00 11.33 9.43
N GLU A 164 -6.00 12.67 9.40
CA GLU A 164 -5.64 13.51 10.53
C GLU A 164 -6.58 13.31 11.72
N GLU A 165 -7.90 13.25 11.49
CA GLU A 165 -8.91 12.97 12.51
C GLU A 165 -8.70 11.60 13.16
N PHE A 166 -8.44 10.56 12.36
CA PHE A 166 -8.11 9.23 12.87
C PHE A 166 -6.86 9.25 13.74
N LEU A 167 -5.76 9.84 13.26
CA LEU A 167 -4.50 9.88 13.99
C LEU A 167 -4.62 10.70 15.28
N ASN A 168 -5.33 11.83 15.26
CA ASN A 168 -5.62 12.60 16.47
C ASN A 168 -6.43 11.78 17.49
N ALA A 169 -7.46 11.05 17.04
CA ALA A 169 -8.23 10.16 17.90
C ALA A 169 -7.38 9.04 18.50
N CYS A 170 -6.43 8.49 17.74
CA CYS A 170 -5.43 7.54 18.26
C CYS A 170 -4.53 8.17 19.32
N THR A 171 -4.00 9.38 19.08
CA THR A 171 -3.07 10.04 20.02
C THR A 171 -3.69 10.47 21.35
N ALA A 172 -5.02 10.60 21.39
CA ALA A 172 -5.77 10.86 22.61
C ALA A 172 -5.77 9.67 23.59
N HIS A 173 -5.41 8.46 23.13
CA HIS A 173 -5.36 7.25 23.94
C HIS A 173 -3.92 6.89 24.25
N LYS A 174 -3.43 7.36 25.40
CA LYS A 174 -2.06 7.12 25.87
C LYS A 174 -1.90 5.67 26.38
N GLY A 175 -0.76 5.07 26.10
CA GLY A 175 -0.37 3.76 26.61
C GLY A 175 0.60 3.87 27.79
N PRO A 176 0.95 2.72 28.39
CA PRO A 176 1.71 2.66 29.64
C PRO A 176 3.21 2.97 29.51
N SER A 177 3.79 2.90 28.30
CA SER A 177 5.24 3.01 28.07
C SER A 177 5.65 4.35 27.44
N LEU A 178 6.94 4.52 27.19
CA LEU A 178 7.50 5.69 26.51
C LEU A 178 7.48 5.51 24.99
N ALA A 179 7.04 6.55 24.28
CA ALA A 179 6.92 6.53 22.82
C ALA A 179 8.27 6.32 22.12
N GLY A 180 9.33 6.94 22.64
CA GLY A 180 10.69 6.82 22.10
C GLY A 180 11.23 5.39 22.10
N VAL A 181 10.83 4.53 23.05
CA VAL A 181 11.24 3.12 23.09
C VAL A 181 10.62 2.37 21.91
N ALA A 182 9.33 2.59 21.66
CA ALA A 182 8.65 2.00 20.53
C ALA A 182 9.22 2.49 19.19
N LEU A 183 9.47 3.79 19.07
CA LEU A 183 10.03 4.38 17.86
C LEU A 183 11.45 3.84 17.57
N THR A 184 12.28 3.67 18.60
CA THR A 184 13.62 3.08 18.50
C THR A 184 13.54 1.66 17.94
N ALA A 185 12.72 0.79 18.54
CA ALA A 185 12.55 -0.58 18.09
C ALA A 185 12.03 -0.65 16.63
N LEU A 186 11.09 0.22 16.28
CA LEU A 186 10.39 0.19 14.99
C LEU A 186 11.17 0.79 13.82
N ALA A 187 11.97 1.83 14.07
CA ALA A 187 12.62 2.63 13.04
C ALA A 187 14.15 2.52 13.04
N ILE A 188 14.78 2.24 14.19
CA ILE A 188 16.25 2.19 14.34
C ILE A 188 16.70 0.73 14.34
N ASP A 189 16.39 -0.01 15.40
CA ASP A 189 16.92 -1.36 15.63
C ASP A 189 16.52 -2.30 14.49
N LYS A 190 15.24 -2.26 14.11
CA LYS A 190 14.69 -3.02 12.99
C LYS A 190 15.38 -2.69 11.67
N THR A 191 15.75 -1.44 11.43
CA THR A 191 16.37 -1.03 10.16
C THR A 191 17.80 -1.55 10.09
N ILE A 192 18.58 -1.40 11.16
CA ILE A 192 19.95 -1.90 11.25
C ILE A 192 19.96 -3.42 11.06
N ALA A 193 19.17 -4.15 11.86
CA ALA A 193 19.11 -5.61 11.79
C ALA A 193 18.70 -6.12 10.39
N ARG A 194 17.80 -5.42 9.70
CA ARG A 194 17.33 -5.81 8.37
C ARG A 194 18.28 -5.43 7.24
N LEU A 195 19.06 -4.36 7.39
CA LEU A 195 20.13 -4.05 6.46
C LEU A 195 21.24 -5.10 6.52
N GLU A 196 21.65 -5.53 7.72
CA GLU A 196 22.61 -6.62 7.89
C GLU A 196 22.11 -7.92 7.25
N ARG A 197 20.85 -8.26 7.51
CA ARG A 197 20.20 -9.41 6.89
C ARG A 197 20.18 -9.30 5.36
N TYR A 198 19.88 -8.13 4.83
CA TYR A 198 19.90 -7.91 3.38
C TYR A 198 21.30 -8.09 2.79
N SER A 199 22.32 -7.55 3.47
CA SER A 199 23.73 -7.72 3.08
C SER A 199 24.11 -9.20 3.01
N SER A 200 23.79 -9.98 4.06
CA SER A 200 24.12 -11.40 4.13
C SER A 200 23.34 -12.26 3.14
N GLU A 201 22.05 -12.00 2.94
CA GLU A 201 21.19 -12.80 2.05
C GLU A 201 21.40 -12.49 0.56
N SER A 202 21.70 -11.23 0.21
CA SER A 202 21.83 -10.80 -1.19
C SER A 202 23.27 -10.68 -1.68
N GLY A 203 24.24 -10.61 -0.78
CA GLY A 203 25.64 -10.29 -1.09
C GLY A 203 25.88 -8.82 -1.46
N PHE A 204 24.90 -7.94 -1.26
CA PHE A 204 25.06 -6.50 -1.49
C PHE A 204 25.92 -5.86 -0.39
N ASP A 205 27.02 -5.22 -0.77
CA ASP A 205 27.91 -4.50 0.16
C ASP A 205 27.28 -3.19 0.64
N ILE A 206 26.63 -3.23 1.80
CA ILE A 206 25.97 -2.06 2.42
C ILE A 206 26.95 -1.00 2.94
N ASP A 207 28.25 -1.28 2.93
CA ASP A 207 29.32 -0.41 3.42
C ASP A 207 30.04 0.33 2.29
N LYS A 208 29.84 -0.08 1.04
CA LYS A 208 30.36 0.64 -0.13
C LYS A 208 29.55 1.92 -0.43
N PRO A 209 30.21 3.04 -0.80
CA PRO A 209 29.53 4.25 -1.23
C PRO A 209 28.57 4.01 -2.41
N THR A 210 27.46 4.74 -2.41
CA THR A 210 26.43 4.66 -3.45
C THR A 210 26.45 5.89 -4.35
N SER A 211 25.74 5.86 -5.46
CA SER A 211 25.43 7.05 -6.23
C SER A 211 23.97 7.11 -6.63
N PHE A 212 23.43 8.33 -6.68
CA PHE A 212 22.07 8.59 -7.14
C PHE A 212 22.09 9.71 -8.19
N ASP A 213 21.57 9.45 -9.39
CA ASP A 213 21.60 10.41 -10.52
C ASP A 213 23.01 10.99 -10.77
N GLY A 214 24.03 10.12 -10.75
CA GLY A 214 25.43 10.51 -10.91
C GLY A 214 26.06 11.23 -9.71
N ARG A 215 25.28 11.61 -8.69
CA ARG A 215 25.78 12.21 -7.45
C ARG A 215 26.32 11.13 -6.52
N SER A 216 27.56 11.26 -6.06
CA SER A 216 28.12 10.41 -5.01
C SER A 216 27.37 10.59 -3.70
N LEU A 217 27.01 9.48 -3.06
CA LEU A 217 26.32 9.41 -1.77
C LEU A 217 27.07 8.45 -0.82
N PRO A 218 26.81 8.55 0.49
CA PRO A 218 27.32 7.58 1.45
C PRO A 218 26.82 6.15 1.17
N SER A 219 27.39 5.19 1.90
CA SER A 219 26.91 3.80 1.88
C SER A 219 25.52 3.68 2.52
N LEU A 220 24.81 2.57 2.28
CA LEU A 220 23.48 2.36 2.86
C LEU A 220 23.51 2.35 4.39
N ARG A 221 24.58 1.81 4.99
CA ARG A 221 24.80 1.90 6.44
C ARG A 221 24.89 3.35 6.90
N ARG A 222 25.70 4.18 6.23
CA ARG A 222 25.87 5.60 6.60
C ARG A 222 24.59 6.40 6.39
N VAL A 223 23.82 6.08 5.36
CA VAL A 223 22.48 6.67 5.13
C VAL A 223 21.55 6.33 6.29
N ALA A 224 21.50 5.06 6.72
CA ALA A 224 20.68 4.64 7.87
C ALA A 224 21.11 5.34 9.17
N GLU A 225 22.42 5.36 9.47
CA GLU A 225 22.96 6.07 10.63
C GLU A 225 22.64 7.57 10.62
N SER A 226 22.74 8.20 9.44
CA SER A 226 22.42 9.63 9.29
C SER A 226 20.94 9.90 9.47
N ALA A 227 20.06 9.03 8.93
CA ALA A 227 18.62 9.14 9.17
C ALA A 227 18.31 8.96 10.65
N THR A 228 18.86 7.93 11.31
CA THR A 228 18.66 7.67 12.74
C THR A 228 18.97 8.88 13.62
N ARG A 229 20.04 9.64 13.33
CA ARG A 229 20.40 10.85 14.09
C ARG A 229 19.38 11.99 13.98
N GLU A 230 18.54 11.98 12.95
CA GLU A 230 17.52 13.00 12.71
C GLU A 230 16.15 12.58 13.28
N ILE A 231 16.03 11.38 13.85
CA ILE A 231 14.81 10.89 14.49
C ILE A 231 14.71 11.51 15.89
N ASP A 232 13.69 12.36 16.06
CA ASP A 232 13.26 12.84 17.38
C ASP A 232 12.51 11.72 18.11
N LEU A 233 13.11 11.21 19.20
CA LEU A 233 12.55 10.15 20.04
C LEU A 233 11.47 10.64 21.02
N ARG A 234 11.09 11.92 20.97
CA ARG A 234 10.03 12.52 21.79
C ARG A 234 10.21 12.18 23.27
N SER A 235 11.41 12.45 23.79
CA SER A 235 11.80 12.11 25.17
C SER A 235 10.76 12.57 26.19
N GLY A 236 10.28 11.64 27.02
CA GLY A 236 9.28 11.91 28.06
C GLY A 236 7.82 11.84 27.59
N CYS A 237 7.54 11.68 26.29
CA CYS A 237 6.18 11.44 25.80
C CYS A 237 5.78 9.98 26.03
N SER A 238 4.54 9.78 26.51
CA SER A 238 3.91 8.46 26.54
C SER A 238 3.59 7.97 25.13
N GLU A 239 3.68 6.66 24.93
CA GLU A 239 3.16 6.01 23.73
C GLU A 239 1.65 6.27 23.58
N THR A 240 1.14 6.12 22.37
CA THR A 240 -0.29 6.27 22.05
C THR A 240 -0.78 5.08 21.26
N LEU A 241 -2.10 4.91 21.15
CA LEU A 241 -2.65 3.94 20.19
C LEU A 241 -2.01 4.22 18.82
N MET A 242 -1.48 3.18 18.18
CA MET A 242 -0.73 3.30 16.94
C MET A 242 -1.20 2.22 15.98
N HIS A 243 -1.54 2.57 14.75
CA HIS A 243 -1.88 1.59 13.74
C HIS A 243 -0.64 0.75 13.36
N GLY A 244 0.52 1.39 13.19
CA GLY A 244 1.83 0.77 12.97
C GLY A 244 2.09 0.30 11.53
N ASP A 245 1.06 0.29 10.68
CA ASP A 245 1.17 0.09 9.23
C ASP A 245 0.21 1.01 8.46
N PHE A 246 0.13 2.29 8.86
CA PHE A 246 -0.80 3.29 8.31
C PHE A 246 -0.37 3.80 6.92
N CYS A 247 -0.25 2.88 5.96
CA CYS A 247 0.06 3.16 4.57
C CYS A 247 -1.19 3.02 3.68
N PHE A 248 -1.14 3.55 2.46
CA PHE A 248 -2.28 3.64 1.56
C PHE A 248 -2.95 2.31 1.22
N SER A 249 -2.21 1.19 1.21
CA SER A 249 -2.80 -0.14 0.97
C SER A 249 -3.72 -0.61 2.10
N ASN A 250 -3.53 -0.07 3.31
CA ASN A 250 -4.24 -0.46 4.53
C ASN A 250 -5.32 0.56 4.92
N ILE A 251 -5.56 1.56 4.08
CA ILE A 251 -6.56 2.60 4.28
C ILE A 251 -7.55 2.54 3.14
N LEU A 252 -8.82 2.31 3.47
CA LEU A 252 -9.95 2.35 2.54
C LEU A 252 -10.63 3.71 2.62
N TYR A 253 -11.28 4.16 1.54
CA TYR A 253 -12.02 5.42 1.56
C TYR A 253 -13.47 5.27 1.12
N ASP A 254 -14.41 5.64 1.99
CA ASP A 254 -15.83 5.74 1.66
C ASP A 254 -16.17 7.18 1.26
N SER A 255 -16.36 7.38 -0.05
CA SER A 255 -16.68 8.70 -0.61
C SER A 255 -18.09 9.21 -0.26
N ARG A 256 -19.00 8.36 0.25
CA ARG A 256 -20.32 8.79 0.71
C ARG A 256 -20.27 9.31 2.13
N ALA A 257 -19.44 8.67 2.96
CA ALA A 257 -19.22 9.06 4.34
C ALA A 257 -18.11 10.11 4.50
N ASP A 258 -17.37 10.42 3.43
CA ASP A 258 -16.15 11.23 3.44
C ASP A 258 -15.15 10.78 4.52
N ARG A 259 -15.06 9.45 4.74
CA ARG A 259 -14.33 8.88 5.87
C ARG A 259 -13.44 7.72 5.45
N ILE A 260 -12.27 7.62 6.07
CA ILE A 260 -11.40 6.46 5.90
C ILE A 260 -11.85 5.26 6.74
N THR A 261 -11.43 4.07 6.33
CA THR A 261 -11.48 2.87 7.18
C THR A 261 -10.15 2.14 7.13
N VAL A 262 -9.49 1.98 8.28
CA VAL A 262 -8.23 1.27 8.41
C VAL A 262 -8.45 -0.23 8.60
N ILE A 263 -7.54 -1.00 8.03
CA ILE A 263 -7.47 -2.46 8.12
C ILE A 263 -6.01 -2.86 8.36
N ASP A 264 -5.78 -4.11 8.76
CA ASP A 264 -4.45 -4.67 8.92
C ASP A 264 -3.52 -3.79 9.80
N PRO A 265 -3.92 -3.50 11.05
CA PRO A 265 -3.04 -2.86 12.01
C PRO A 265 -1.83 -3.76 12.28
N ARG A 266 -0.76 -3.22 12.82
CA ARG A 266 0.43 -4.00 13.16
C ARG A 266 0.26 -4.79 14.47
N GLY A 267 -0.32 -4.15 15.47
CA GLY A 267 -0.60 -4.75 16.79
C GLY A 267 0.62 -5.18 17.61
N HIS A 268 1.84 -4.82 17.21
CA HIS A 268 3.07 -5.10 17.95
C HIS A 268 4.18 -4.09 17.62
N VAL A 269 5.06 -3.85 18.59
CA VAL A 269 6.30 -3.08 18.44
C VAL A 269 7.48 -4.02 18.25
N SER A 270 7.62 -4.96 19.19
CA SER A 270 8.63 -6.02 19.20
C SER A 270 8.02 -7.37 18.86
N ALA A 271 8.80 -8.25 18.22
CA ALA A 271 8.31 -9.58 17.83
C ALA A 271 7.87 -10.40 19.06
N GLY A 272 6.73 -11.09 18.94
CA GLY A 272 6.22 -11.99 19.99
C GLY A 272 5.42 -11.33 21.12
N THR A 273 5.33 -10.00 21.18
CA THR A 273 4.52 -9.29 22.19
C THR A 273 3.49 -8.39 21.53
N ALA A 274 2.21 -8.70 21.75
CA ALA A 274 1.12 -7.85 21.30
C ALA A 274 1.13 -6.51 22.06
N SER A 275 1.08 -5.41 21.33
CA SER A 275 0.89 -4.07 21.86
C SER A 275 0.13 -3.22 20.85
N ALA A 276 -0.93 -2.57 21.30
CA ALA A 276 -1.66 -1.62 20.47
C ALA A 276 -1.01 -0.23 20.42
N PHE A 277 0.02 -0.01 21.25
CA PHE A 277 0.60 1.29 21.48
C PHE A 277 1.97 1.45 20.80
N GLY A 278 2.34 2.69 20.49
CA GLY A 278 3.61 3.08 19.90
C GLY A 278 3.72 4.59 19.74
N ASP A 279 4.36 5.05 18.66
CA ASP A 279 4.58 6.48 18.41
C ASP A 279 3.91 6.93 17.10
N VAL A 280 3.16 8.02 17.16
CA VAL A 280 2.47 8.63 16.00
C VAL A 280 3.42 9.03 14.87
N THR A 281 4.68 9.35 15.18
CA THR A 281 5.74 9.62 14.21
C THR A 281 5.88 8.46 13.23
N TYR A 282 5.71 7.23 13.69
CA TYR A 282 5.79 6.04 12.84
C TYR A 282 4.59 5.93 11.88
N ASP A 283 3.38 6.24 12.35
CA ASP A 283 2.18 6.27 11.48
C ASP A 283 2.23 7.41 10.46
N LEU A 284 2.70 8.60 10.86
CA LEU A 284 2.95 9.70 9.93
C LEU A 284 4.02 9.33 8.89
N ALA A 285 5.07 8.60 9.29
CA ALA A 285 6.08 8.11 8.36
C ALA A 285 5.52 7.04 7.42
N LYS A 286 4.60 6.19 7.86
CA LYS A 286 3.89 5.22 7.00
C LYS A 286 2.94 5.89 6.00
N LEU A 287 2.32 7.00 6.38
CA LEU A 287 1.54 7.83 5.47
C LEU A 287 2.46 8.51 4.44
N SER A 288 3.56 9.13 4.90
CA SER A 288 4.59 9.75 4.07
C SER A 288 5.26 8.75 3.12
N HIS A 289 5.48 7.52 3.56
CA HIS A 289 6.00 6.41 2.76
C HIS A 289 5.15 6.16 1.50
N SER A 290 3.83 6.34 1.61
CA SER A 290 2.90 6.22 0.48
C SER A 290 2.97 7.46 -0.44
N ILE A 291 2.82 8.66 0.13
CA ILE A 291 2.69 9.93 -0.62
C ILE A 291 4.03 10.46 -1.12
N SER A 292 4.96 10.75 -0.20
CA SER A 292 6.29 11.29 -0.50
C SER A 292 7.23 10.21 -0.99
N GLY A 293 7.10 9.01 -0.43
CA GLY A 293 7.88 7.83 -0.80
C GLY A 293 7.42 7.15 -2.08
N GLN A 294 6.21 7.42 -2.58
CA GLN A 294 5.69 6.79 -3.80
C GLN A 294 5.72 5.26 -3.76
N TYR A 295 5.61 4.68 -2.56
CA TYR A 295 5.69 3.24 -2.33
C TYR A 295 4.71 2.45 -3.19
N ASP A 296 3.46 2.91 -3.28
CA ASP A 296 2.40 2.22 -4.02
C ASP A 296 2.68 2.19 -5.53
N HIS A 297 3.36 3.22 -6.07
CA HIS A 297 3.84 3.21 -7.47
C HIS A 297 4.93 2.15 -7.68
N ILE A 298 5.85 1.98 -6.72
CA ILE A 298 6.87 0.90 -6.78
C ILE A 298 6.18 -0.47 -6.76
N LEU A 299 5.21 -0.68 -5.88
CA LEU A 299 4.47 -1.94 -5.82
C LEU A 299 3.70 -2.23 -7.11
N ALA A 300 3.10 -1.20 -7.71
CA ALA A 300 2.37 -1.28 -8.97
C ALA A 300 3.26 -1.38 -10.22
N GLY A 301 4.59 -1.29 -10.07
CA GLY A 301 5.53 -1.32 -11.20
C GLY A 301 5.53 -0.04 -12.03
N ARG A 302 5.03 1.09 -11.49
CA ARG A 302 4.96 2.40 -12.15
C ARG A 302 6.17 3.27 -11.82
N TYR A 303 7.36 2.80 -12.21
CA TYR A 303 8.61 3.53 -12.03
C TYR A 303 9.60 3.15 -13.14
N ALA A 304 10.53 4.04 -13.42
CA ALA A 304 11.67 3.80 -14.29
C ALA A 304 12.93 3.70 -13.44
N LEU A 305 13.58 2.54 -13.42
CA LEU A 305 14.82 2.30 -12.69
C LEU A 305 15.97 2.13 -13.68
N ARG A 306 17.07 2.87 -13.47
CA ARG A 306 18.35 2.63 -14.14
C ARG A 306 19.40 2.30 -13.09
N ARG A 307 20.29 1.35 -13.42
CA ARG A 307 21.44 0.97 -12.59
C ARG A 307 22.73 1.26 -13.33
N GLU A 308 23.69 1.80 -12.61
CA GLU A 308 25.03 2.12 -13.07
C GLU A 308 26.03 1.37 -12.17
N GLY A 309 26.52 0.23 -12.65
CA GLY A 309 27.27 -0.71 -11.81
C GLY A 309 26.42 -1.31 -10.68
N SER A 310 27.08 -1.73 -9.59
CA SER A 310 26.39 -2.38 -8.47
C SER A 310 25.72 -1.40 -7.50
N HIS A 311 26.25 -0.17 -7.37
CA HIS A 311 25.88 0.80 -6.32
C HIS A 311 25.37 2.16 -6.86
N GLY A 312 25.24 2.31 -8.19
CA GLY A 312 24.66 3.49 -8.81
C GLY A 312 23.21 3.29 -9.22
N PHE A 313 22.35 4.24 -8.87
CA PHE A 313 20.91 4.13 -9.04
C PHE A 313 20.29 5.43 -9.58
N THR A 314 19.24 5.30 -10.38
CA THR A 314 18.34 6.39 -10.76
C THR A 314 16.92 5.84 -10.72
N ILE A 315 16.00 6.54 -10.05
CA ILE A 315 14.57 6.20 -10.09
C ILE A 315 13.74 7.41 -10.49
N GLY A 316 12.91 7.22 -11.50
CA GLY A 316 11.91 8.18 -11.95
C GLY A 316 10.50 7.64 -11.74
N PHE A 317 9.59 8.55 -11.47
CA PHE A 317 8.15 8.27 -11.39
C PHE A 317 7.43 9.14 -12.42
N GLU A 318 6.27 8.68 -12.86
CA GLU A 318 5.44 9.46 -13.78
C GLU A 318 5.05 10.80 -13.14
N ALA A 319 5.40 11.89 -13.80
CA ALA A 319 5.13 13.22 -13.28
C ALA A 319 3.61 13.45 -13.29
N SER A 320 3.05 13.72 -12.11
CA SER A 320 1.67 14.21 -12.00
C SER A 320 1.67 15.48 -11.14
N GLU A 321 0.94 16.50 -11.58
CA GLU A 321 0.70 17.68 -10.74
C GLU A 321 0.00 17.30 -9.43
N HIS A 322 -0.80 16.22 -9.48
CA HIS A 322 -1.48 15.65 -8.32
C HIS A 322 -0.50 15.21 -7.21
N HIS A 323 0.66 14.65 -7.54
CA HIS A 323 1.63 14.20 -6.54
C HIS A 323 2.29 15.36 -5.79
N ARG A 324 2.68 16.42 -6.52
CA ARG A 324 3.41 17.56 -5.93
C ARG A 324 2.57 18.31 -4.90
N TRP A 325 1.32 18.66 -5.23
CA TRP A 325 0.47 19.38 -4.27
C TRP A 325 0.10 18.48 -3.09
N LEU A 326 -0.11 17.18 -3.29
CA LEU A 326 -0.47 16.26 -2.21
C LEU A 326 0.67 16.11 -1.20
N GLN A 327 1.93 16.10 -1.65
CA GLN A 327 3.09 16.14 -0.78
C GLN A 327 3.14 17.41 0.07
N HIS A 328 2.79 18.57 -0.50
CA HIS A 328 2.68 19.82 0.26
C HIS A 328 1.54 19.75 1.27
N ALA A 329 0.37 19.27 0.87
CA ALA A 329 -0.78 19.13 1.78
C ALA A 329 -0.47 18.15 2.93
N LEU A 330 0.28 17.07 2.65
CA LEU A 330 0.79 16.20 3.70
C LEU A 330 1.74 16.96 4.63
N SER A 331 2.69 17.75 4.11
CA SER A 331 3.66 18.44 4.97
C SER A 331 3.04 19.42 5.97
N ASP A 332 1.85 19.94 5.66
CA ASP A 332 1.08 20.84 6.53
C ASP A 332 0.32 20.09 7.65
N LEU A 333 0.12 18.78 7.52
CA LEU A 333 -0.60 17.94 8.48
C LEU A 333 0.16 17.86 9.81
N ARG A 334 -0.56 18.04 10.92
CA ARG A 334 0.02 18.01 12.27
C ARG A 334 -0.84 17.16 13.21
N VAL A 335 -0.22 16.24 13.94
CA VAL A 335 -0.88 15.38 14.92
C VAL A 335 -0.07 15.36 16.21
N ASP A 336 -0.69 15.64 17.35
CA ASP A 336 -0.04 15.65 18.68
C ASP A 336 1.27 16.48 18.71
N GLY A 337 1.26 17.62 18.02
CA GLY A 337 2.42 18.51 17.87
C GLY A 337 3.47 18.06 16.84
N VAL A 338 3.35 16.86 16.28
CA VAL A 338 4.25 16.30 15.26
C VAL A 338 3.74 16.65 13.86
N GLY A 339 4.52 17.42 13.11
CA GLY A 339 4.21 17.72 11.70
C GLY A 339 4.71 16.60 10.78
N ALA A 340 3.88 16.14 9.85
CA ALA A 340 4.28 15.10 8.89
C ALA A 340 5.41 15.55 7.96
N GLY A 341 5.57 16.86 7.77
CA GLY A 341 6.68 17.45 7.02
C GLY A 341 8.01 17.54 7.78
N ASN A 342 8.07 17.21 9.07
CA ASN A 342 9.27 17.37 9.89
C ASN A 342 10.41 16.40 9.51
N ARG A 343 11.62 16.68 9.99
CA ARG A 343 12.80 15.86 9.66
C ARG A 343 12.75 14.47 10.28
N SER A 344 12.18 14.33 11.48
CA SER A 344 12.01 13.03 12.15
C SER A 344 11.15 12.06 11.31
N VAL A 345 9.97 12.50 10.84
CA VAL A 345 9.08 11.70 9.99
C VAL A 345 9.75 11.34 8.65
N ARG A 346 10.48 12.28 8.03
CA ARG A 346 11.24 12.02 6.80
C ARG A 346 12.36 10.99 7.04
N ALA A 347 13.07 11.09 8.15
CA ALA A 347 14.12 10.15 8.54
C ALA A 347 13.57 8.74 8.76
N VAL A 348 12.46 8.61 9.51
CA VAL A 348 11.76 7.32 9.68
C VAL A 348 11.29 6.79 8.31
N THR A 349 10.84 7.66 7.40
CA THR A 349 10.43 7.26 6.04
C THR A 349 11.60 6.65 5.25
N VAL A 350 12.81 7.23 5.34
CA VAL A 350 14.03 6.65 4.74
C VAL A 350 14.31 5.27 5.35
N SER A 351 14.29 5.17 6.69
CA SER A 351 14.48 3.91 7.41
C SER A 351 13.48 2.83 7.00
N LEU A 352 12.21 3.18 6.73
CA LEU A 352 11.21 2.24 6.25
C LEU A 352 11.62 1.55 4.94
N PHE A 353 12.10 2.32 3.95
CA PHE A 353 12.56 1.76 2.66
C PHE A 353 13.81 0.89 2.79
N LEU A 354 14.73 1.23 3.69
CA LEU A 354 15.90 0.39 3.96
C LEU A 354 15.51 -0.90 4.70
N SER A 355 14.60 -0.80 5.66
CA SER A 355 14.15 -1.93 6.48
C SER A 355 13.31 -2.95 5.71
N MET A 356 12.82 -2.66 4.50
CA MET A 356 11.97 -3.59 3.77
C MET A 356 12.73 -4.49 2.78
N LEU A 357 14.00 -4.19 2.51
CA LEU A 357 14.81 -4.92 1.53
C LEU A 357 14.77 -6.45 1.70
N PRO A 358 15.03 -7.04 2.88
CA PRO A 358 15.04 -8.51 3.01
C PRO A 358 13.65 -9.13 2.89
N LEU A 359 12.58 -8.36 3.04
CA LEU A 359 11.20 -8.86 2.87
C LEU A 359 10.78 -9.02 1.41
N HIS A 360 11.63 -8.61 0.48
CA HIS A 360 11.37 -8.62 -0.97
C HIS A 360 12.48 -9.37 -1.73
N ALA A 361 13.09 -10.38 -1.11
CA ALA A 361 14.14 -11.19 -1.71
C ALA A 361 13.68 -11.93 -3.00
N ASP A 362 12.37 -12.15 -3.15
CA ASP A 362 11.74 -12.72 -4.35
C ASP A 362 11.75 -11.75 -5.55
N ARG A 363 12.01 -10.45 -5.32
CA ARG A 363 11.98 -9.39 -6.33
C ARG A 363 13.22 -8.49 -6.25
N PRO A 364 14.39 -8.93 -6.74
CA PRO A 364 15.62 -8.14 -6.75
C PRO A 364 15.49 -6.80 -7.48
N ASP A 365 14.67 -6.75 -8.52
CA ASP A 365 14.30 -5.51 -9.23
C ASP A 365 13.63 -4.49 -8.28
N ARG A 366 12.72 -4.98 -7.43
CA ARG A 366 12.02 -4.16 -6.44
C ARG A 366 12.94 -3.75 -5.28
N GLN A 367 13.84 -4.63 -4.84
CA GLN A 367 14.86 -4.27 -3.85
C GLN A 367 15.73 -3.11 -4.36
N ALA A 368 16.18 -3.17 -5.62
CA ALA A 368 16.94 -2.07 -6.22
C ALA A 368 16.12 -0.77 -6.32
N ALA A 369 14.82 -0.86 -6.63
CA ALA A 369 13.93 0.30 -6.62
C ALA A 369 13.78 0.92 -5.22
N PHE A 370 13.67 0.10 -4.17
CA PHE A 370 13.63 0.59 -2.79
C PHE A 370 14.94 1.25 -2.36
N ILE A 371 16.10 0.71 -2.74
CA ILE A 371 17.39 1.35 -2.51
C ILE A 371 17.43 2.71 -3.20
N ALA A 372 17.13 2.77 -4.50
CA ALA A 372 17.13 4.00 -5.27
C ALA A 372 16.22 5.06 -4.64
N ASN A 373 15.02 4.65 -4.21
CA ASN A 373 14.07 5.57 -3.60
C ASN A 373 14.45 6.00 -2.18
N ALA A 374 15.10 5.13 -1.39
CA ALA A 374 15.67 5.51 -0.10
C ALA A 374 16.76 6.60 -0.27
N LEU A 375 17.62 6.46 -1.28
CA LEU A 375 18.65 7.45 -1.61
C LEU A 375 18.03 8.78 -2.08
N ARG A 376 16.98 8.73 -2.91
CA ARG A 376 16.21 9.92 -3.31
C ARG A 376 15.65 10.67 -2.10
N LEU A 377 14.96 9.95 -1.20
CA LEU A 377 14.38 10.52 0.02
C LEU A 377 15.46 11.04 0.98
N TYR A 378 16.62 10.38 1.05
CA TYR A 378 17.75 10.84 1.83
C TYR A 378 18.32 12.16 1.31
N ILE A 379 18.42 12.34 -0.01
CA ILE A 379 18.81 13.64 -0.60
C ILE A 379 17.82 14.75 -0.18
N ASP A 380 16.52 14.46 -0.19
CA ASP A 380 15.49 15.42 0.22
C ASP A 380 15.56 15.74 1.73
N LEU A 381 15.90 14.75 2.57
CA LEU A 381 16.17 14.95 4.00
C LEU A 381 17.39 15.85 4.22
N GLU A 382 18.49 15.60 3.51
CA GLU A 382 19.73 16.38 3.61
C GLU A 382 19.55 17.83 3.14
N ARG A 383 18.76 18.06 2.08
CA ARG A 383 18.41 19.41 1.60
C ARG A 383 17.58 20.21 2.59
N SER A 384 16.93 19.55 3.54
CA SER A 384 16.14 20.21 4.59
C SER A 384 16.95 20.54 5.86
N LYS A 385 18.28 20.37 5.83
CA LYS A 385 19.16 20.84 6.90
C LYS A 385 19.08 22.37 7.01
N PRO A 386 18.92 22.93 8.22
CA PRO A 386 18.93 24.37 8.44
C PRO A 386 20.29 24.99 8.14
#